data_AF-A0AAE3R9Z1-F1
#
_entry.id   AF-A0AAE3R9Z1-F1
#
_cell.length_a   1.000
_cell.length_b   1.000
_cell.length_c   1.000
_cell.angle_alpha   90.00
_cell.angle_beta   90.00
_cell.angle_gamma   90.00
#
_symmetry.space_group_name_H-M   'P 1'
#
loop_
_entity.id
_entity.type
_entity.pdbx_description
1 polymer ?
#
loop_
_entity_poly.entity_id
_entity_poly.type
_entity_poly.pdbx_seq_one_letter_code
_entity_poly.pdbx_strand_id
1 'polypeptide(L)'
;MKTKIIFLFSMLCIGILVSSAGCRRDSEVNASETIAGISNVDGIYIHLEYEAGVGGGIYPVYNPYLFFTDGSVYKNMATSPEKLDVVQSKQQEPKEWGTWKKSGSTIILAWNQGDSETWDDKSWHKALPAGKNELITGSYNSISGGGNTALGGDIMIVNAKNLSFDGSRFTYESTSGGGNTSVTAYSNQAKAGTYKLNGYSIEYTFNNGTKEIKFFYFYPDSKTVFGVGDRVYVLDK
;
A
#
# COMPACT_ATOMS: atom_id res chain seq x y z
N MET A 1 -5.71 -15.33 -77.33
CA MET A 1 -6.63 -14.37 -77.99
C MET A 1 -8.01 -14.55 -77.39
N LYS A 2 -8.69 -13.45 -77.03
CA LYS A 2 -10.08 -13.31 -76.48
C LYS A 2 -10.29 -13.44 -74.96
N THR A 3 -9.93 -12.36 -74.28
CA THR A 3 -10.74 -11.43 -73.45
C THR A 3 -12.19 -11.81 -73.03
N LYS A 4 -12.54 -11.33 -71.80
CA LYS A 4 -13.84 -10.77 -71.30
C LYS A 4 -14.80 -11.80 -70.64
N ILE A 5 -15.46 -11.63 -69.48
CA ILE A 5 -16.03 -10.47 -68.74
C ILE A 5 -16.15 -10.77 -67.22
N ILE A 6 -16.07 -9.69 -66.44
CA ILE A 6 -16.30 -9.51 -65.00
C ILE A 6 -17.77 -9.77 -64.60
N PHE A 7 -18.01 -10.41 -63.45
CA PHE A 7 -19.20 -10.13 -62.62
C PHE A 7 -18.81 -10.04 -61.14
N LEU A 8 -18.95 -8.83 -60.61
CA LEU A 8 -18.83 -8.48 -59.20
C LEU A 8 -20.08 -9.02 -58.47
N PHE A 9 -19.90 -9.81 -57.42
CA PHE A 9 -20.94 -10.02 -56.41
C PHE A 9 -20.36 -9.66 -55.04
N SER A 10 -20.66 -8.44 -54.61
CA SER A 10 -20.42 -7.95 -53.26
C SER A 10 -21.42 -8.66 -52.34
N MET A 11 -20.94 -9.62 -51.56
CA MET A 11 -21.73 -10.25 -50.50
C MET A 11 -21.21 -9.73 -49.15
N LEU A 12 -21.97 -8.78 -48.62
CA LEU A 12 -21.80 -8.16 -47.32
C LEU A 12 -22.11 -9.19 -46.23
N CYS A 13 -21.08 -9.88 -45.70
CA CYS A 13 -21.22 -10.69 -44.49
C CYS A 13 -21.19 -9.77 -43.26
N ILE A 14 -22.37 -9.46 -42.73
CA ILE A 14 -22.54 -8.85 -41.41
C ILE A 14 -22.13 -9.91 -40.38
N GLY A 15 -20.92 -9.78 -39.85
CA GLY A 15 -20.44 -10.56 -38.72
C GLY A 15 -21.19 -10.13 -37.46
N ILE A 16 -22.06 -11.01 -36.95
CA ILE A 16 -22.70 -10.85 -35.65
C ILE A 16 -21.63 -11.03 -34.57
N LEU A 17 -21.30 -9.94 -33.89
CA LEU A 17 -20.44 -9.93 -32.71
C LEU A 17 -21.24 -10.54 -31.54
N VAL A 18 -21.00 -11.81 -31.25
CA VAL A 18 -21.46 -12.45 -30.01
C VAL A 18 -20.50 -12.01 -28.91
N SER A 19 -20.83 -10.93 -28.19
CA SER A 19 -20.16 -10.61 -26.93
C SER A 19 -20.54 -11.66 -25.89
N SER A 20 -19.61 -12.56 -25.58
CA SER A 20 -19.70 -13.42 -24.41
C SER A 20 -19.74 -12.53 -23.15
N ALA A 21 -20.88 -12.53 -22.48
CA ALA A 21 -21.02 -12.01 -21.13
C ALA A 21 -20.23 -12.92 -20.17
N GLY A 22 -18.93 -12.68 -20.06
CA GLY A 22 -18.15 -13.13 -18.92
C GLY A 22 -18.53 -12.29 -17.71
N CYS A 23 -18.91 -12.94 -16.60
CA CYS A 23 -19.09 -12.32 -15.29
C CYS A 23 -17.86 -11.47 -14.94
N ARG A 24 -17.95 -10.16 -15.17
CA ARG A 24 -17.06 -9.18 -14.55
C ARG A 24 -17.58 -8.94 -13.14
N ARG A 25 -16.69 -9.13 -12.16
CA ARG A 25 -16.91 -8.68 -10.79
C ARG A 25 -16.92 -7.15 -10.82
N ASP A 26 -18.08 -6.55 -10.58
CA ASP A 26 -18.31 -5.10 -10.62
C ASP A 26 -17.69 -4.32 -9.43
N SER A 27 -16.55 -4.76 -8.88
CA SER A 27 -15.88 -4.12 -7.74
C SER A 27 -14.56 -3.40 -8.08
N GLU A 28 -14.10 -3.40 -9.33
CA GLU A 28 -12.85 -2.73 -9.77
C GLU A 28 -13.06 -1.29 -10.29
N VAL A 29 -14.11 -0.60 -9.83
CA VAL A 29 -14.40 0.76 -10.30
C VAL A 29 -13.65 1.78 -9.43
N ASN A 30 -12.43 2.11 -9.87
CA ASN A 30 -11.58 3.26 -9.46
C ASN A 30 -10.79 3.15 -8.14
N ALA A 31 -9.93 2.14 -8.01
CA ALA A 31 -8.78 2.23 -7.12
C ALA A 31 -7.57 2.73 -7.93
N SER A 32 -6.94 3.82 -7.48
CA SER A 32 -5.81 4.43 -8.17
C SER A 32 -4.52 3.82 -7.62
N GLU A 33 -3.69 3.18 -8.44
CA GLU A 33 -2.36 2.70 -8.00
C GLU A 33 -1.35 3.84 -7.81
N THR A 34 -1.83 5.09 -7.80
CA THR A 34 -1.02 6.29 -7.67
C THR A 34 -0.56 6.53 -6.24
N ILE A 35 0.60 7.18 -6.14
CA ILE A 35 1.12 7.77 -4.91
C ILE A 35 1.41 9.22 -5.22
N ALA A 36 0.89 10.15 -4.42
CA ALA A 36 1.09 11.57 -4.68
C ALA A 36 2.59 11.89 -4.66
N GLY A 37 3.09 12.50 -5.74
CA GLY A 37 4.51 12.87 -5.88
C GLY A 37 5.43 11.76 -6.40
N ILE A 38 4.96 10.52 -6.56
CA ILE A 38 5.78 9.41 -7.03
C ILE A 38 5.17 8.82 -8.31
N SER A 39 5.97 8.78 -9.36
CA SER A 39 5.60 8.23 -10.68
C SER A 39 6.15 6.82 -10.86
N ASN A 40 5.61 6.10 -11.87
CA ASN A 40 6.08 4.77 -12.27
C ASN A 40 5.99 3.72 -11.15
N VAL A 41 4.97 3.83 -10.29
CA VAL A 41 4.69 2.83 -9.25
C VAL A 41 4.03 1.61 -9.91
N ASP A 42 4.58 0.42 -9.66
CA ASP A 42 3.91 -0.85 -9.95
C ASP A 42 2.93 -1.21 -8.83
N GLY A 43 3.36 -1.02 -7.57
CA GLY A 43 2.50 -1.17 -6.41
C GLY A 43 3.26 -1.36 -5.11
N ILE A 44 2.52 -1.56 -4.02
CA ILE A 44 3.10 -2.01 -2.76
C ILE A 44 2.98 -3.54 -2.70
N TYR A 45 4.09 -4.20 -2.40
CA TYR A 45 4.17 -5.64 -2.23
C TYR A 45 4.48 -5.92 -0.76
N ILE A 46 3.78 -6.88 -0.17
CA ILE A 46 3.96 -7.27 1.21
C ILE A 46 4.64 -8.64 1.21
N HIS A 47 5.78 -8.74 1.86
CA HIS A 47 6.58 -9.94 1.95
C HIS A 47 6.58 -10.50 3.38
N LEU A 48 6.42 -11.81 3.50
CA LEU A 48 6.49 -12.56 4.75
C LEU A 48 7.95 -12.84 5.10
N GLU A 49 8.37 -12.26 6.20
CA GLU A 49 9.67 -12.44 6.83
C GLU A 49 9.53 -13.02 8.23
N TYR A 50 10.67 -13.33 8.84
CA TYR A 50 10.73 -13.91 10.17
C TYR A 50 11.73 -13.13 11.02
N GLU A 51 11.26 -12.55 12.13
CA GLU A 51 12.09 -11.77 13.05
C GLU A 51 12.20 -12.48 14.40
N ALA A 52 13.37 -12.38 15.02
CA ALA A 52 13.59 -12.85 16.39
C ALA A 52 13.05 -11.82 17.39
N GLY A 53 12.08 -12.23 18.20
CA GLY A 53 11.52 -11.41 19.27
C GLY A 53 12.26 -11.57 20.60
N VAL A 54 11.89 -10.72 21.56
CA VAL A 54 12.37 -10.82 22.94
C VAL A 54 12.00 -12.19 23.51
N GLY A 55 13.01 -12.94 23.98
CA GLY A 55 12.84 -14.32 24.46
C GLY A 55 13.22 -15.41 23.46
N GLY A 56 13.76 -15.05 22.28
CA GLY A 56 14.32 -16.01 21.31
C GLY A 56 13.30 -16.72 20.43
N GLY A 57 12.02 -16.34 20.53
CA GLY A 57 10.98 -16.79 19.59
C GLY A 57 11.15 -16.15 18.22
N ILE A 58 10.84 -16.89 17.17
CA ILE A 58 10.81 -16.39 15.79
C ILE A 58 9.34 -16.11 15.43
N TYR A 59 9.05 -14.92 14.90
CA TYR A 59 7.70 -14.49 14.59
C TYR A 59 7.59 -14.06 13.13
N PRO A 60 6.47 -14.39 12.45
CA PRO A 60 6.21 -13.89 11.11
C PRO A 60 5.98 -12.38 11.15
N VAL A 61 6.64 -11.66 10.24
CA VAL A 61 6.50 -10.22 10.04
C VAL A 61 6.18 -9.98 8.57
N TYR A 62 5.22 -9.10 8.30
CA TYR A 62 4.81 -8.77 6.94
C TYR A 62 5.34 -7.38 6.60
N ASN A 63 6.41 -7.33 5.81
CA ASN A 63 7.09 -6.10 5.46
C ASN A 63 6.63 -5.56 4.10
N PRO A 64 6.20 -4.29 4.02
CA PRO A 64 5.84 -3.65 2.76
C PRO A 64 7.06 -3.16 1.99
N TYR A 65 6.97 -3.20 0.66
CA TYR A 65 7.98 -2.73 -0.27
C TYR A 65 7.31 -1.97 -1.42
N LEU A 66 7.89 -0.84 -1.81
CA LEU A 66 7.42 -0.07 -2.95
C LEU A 66 8.14 -0.54 -4.22
N PHE A 67 7.36 -1.08 -5.16
CA PHE A 67 7.84 -1.58 -6.44
C PHE A 67 7.55 -0.56 -7.53
N PHE A 68 8.54 -0.34 -8.41
CA PHE A 68 8.43 0.55 -9.55
C PHE A 68 8.40 -0.23 -10.87
N THR A 69 7.70 0.29 -11.87
CA THR A 69 7.58 -0.30 -13.21
C THR A 69 8.90 -0.28 -13.99
N ASP A 70 9.87 0.53 -13.57
CA ASP A 70 11.23 0.55 -14.12
C ASP A 70 12.13 -0.59 -13.60
N GLY A 71 11.61 -1.45 -12.71
CA GLY A 71 12.35 -2.54 -12.10
C GLY A 71 13.13 -2.15 -10.84
N SER A 72 12.98 -0.93 -10.33
CA SER A 72 13.52 -0.55 -9.02
C SER A 72 12.56 -0.89 -7.87
N VAL A 73 13.13 -1.12 -6.68
CA VAL A 73 12.38 -1.43 -5.45
C VAL A 73 12.96 -0.61 -4.29
N TYR A 74 12.07 -0.16 -3.41
CA TYR A 74 12.38 0.62 -2.21
C TYR A 74 11.77 -0.02 -0.96
N LYS A 75 12.54 -0.15 0.11
CA LYS A 75 12.11 -0.86 1.35
C LYS A 75 11.79 0.04 2.54
N ASN A 76 12.17 1.32 2.53
CA ASN A 76 11.94 2.21 3.67
C ASN A 76 10.54 2.85 3.62
N MET A 77 9.53 2.07 3.98
CA MET A 77 8.13 2.48 3.96
C MET A 77 7.72 3.41 5.12
N ALA A 78 8.62 3.72 6.05
CA ALA A 78 8.39 4.71 7.09
C ALA A 78 8.47 6.16 6.55
N THR A 79 9.20 6.36 5.43
CA THR A 79 9.31 7.65 4.75
C THR A 79 7.94 8.15 4.30
N SER A 80 7.66 9.44 4.51
CA SER A 80 6.46 10.07 3.92
C SER A 80 6.60 10.08 2.40
N PRO A 81 5.59 9.64 1.63
CA PRO A 81 5.63 9.67 0.17
C PRO A 81 5.95 11.05 -0.41
N GLU A 82 5.51 12.13 0.25
CA GLU A 82 5.75 13.51 -0.21
C GLU A 82 7.22 13.93 -0.07
N LYS A 83 7.98 13.25 0.79
CA LYS A 83 9.41 13.50 1.06
C LYS A 83 10.32 12.58 0.25
N LEU A 84 9.76 11.59 -0.44
CA LEU A 84 10.53 10.65 -1.23
C LEU A 84 10.80 11.23 -2.62
N ASP A 85 11.88 12.00 -2.74
CA ASP A 85 12.50 12.24 -4.05
C ASP A 85 13.26 10.97 -4.46
N VAL A 86 12.70 10.21 -5.40
CA VAL A 86 13.25 8.93 -5.85
C VAL A 86 14.70 9.04 -6.34
N VAL A 87 15.03 10.11 -7.06
CA VAL A 87 16.37 10.28 -7.64
C VAL A 87 17.37 10.59 -6.55
N GLN A 88 17.04 11.52 -5.65
CA GLN A 88 17.88 11.90 -4.54
C GLN A 88 18.03 10.76 -3.53
N SER A 89 16.94 10.07 -3.21
CA SER A 89 16.92 8.94 -2.29
C SER A 89 17.82 7.78 -2.76
N LYS A 90 17.79 7.43 -4.05
CA LYS A 90 18.71 6.43 -4.63
C LYS A 90 20.19 6.76 -4.38
N GLN A 91 20.55 8.05 -4.32
CA GLN A 91 21.91 8.51 -4.05
C GLN A 91 22.25 8.57 -2.56
N GLN A 92 21.31 9.04 -1.73
CA GLN A 92 21.54 9.31 -0.30
C GLN A 92 21.37 8.09 0.58
N GLU A 93 20.44 7.20 0.22
CA GLU A 93 20.13 5.98 0.96
C GLU A 93 20.20 4.74 0.05
N PRO A 94 21.32 4.49 -0.65
CA PRO A 94 21.41 3.39 -1.63
C PRO A 94 21.10 2.02 -1.03
N LYS A 95 21.26 1.86 0.29
CA LYS A 95 20.92 0.65 1.05
C LYS A 95 19.43 0.33 1.12
N GLU A 96 18.57 1.32 0.91
CA GLU A 96 17.12 1.18 0.90
C GLU A 96 16.57 0.81 -0.49
N TRP A 97 17.45 0.76 -1.49
CA TRP A 97 17.12 0.52 -2.88
C TRP A 97 17.71 -0.78 -3.42
N GLY A 98 17.00 -1.34 -4.38
CA GLY A 98 17.45 -2.48 -5.18
C GLY A 98 16.77 -2.53 -6.53
N THR A 99 16.88 -3.68 -7.16
CA THR A 99 16.17 -4.01 -8.39
C THR A 99 15.34 -5.28 -8.20
N TRP A 100 14.27 -5.40 -8.96
CA TRP A 100 13.41 -6.57 -8.95
C TRP A 100 13.07 -7.03 -10.37
N LYS A 101 12.77 -8.32 -10.48
CA LYS A 101 12.16 -8.92 -11.66
C LYS A 101 11.15 -9.96 -11.23
N LYS A 102 10.08 -10.13 -12.01
CA LYS A 102 9.06 -11.15 -11.77
C LYS A 102 9.06 -12.17 -12.90
N SER A 103 9.06 -13.44 -12.51
CA SER A 103 8.95 -14.59 -13.41
C SER A 103 7.84 -15.50 -12.90
N GLY A 104 6.67 -15.44 -13.54
CA GLY A 104 5.47 -16.08 -13.01
C GLY A 104 5.07 -15.48 -11.66
N SER A 105 5.02 -16.30 -10.61
CA SER A 105 4.74 -15.91 -9.23
C SER A 105 6.00 -15.69 -8.38
N THR A 106 7.19 -15.88 -8.95
CA THR A 106 8.46 -15.64 -8.27
C THR A 106 8.93 -14.21 -8.48
N ILE A 107 9.36 -13.53 -7.41
CA ILE A 107 10.05 -12.24 -7.47
C ILE A 107 11.51 -12.46 -7.09
N ILE A 108 12.43 -11.95 -7.91
CA ILE A 108 13.87 -11.97 -7.65
C ILE A 108 14.30 -10.55 -7.36
N LEU A 109 14.86 -10.32 -6.18
CA LEU A 109 15.40 -9.03 -5.75
C LEU A 109 16.93 -9.07 -5.71
N ALA A 110 17.54 -7.95 -6.08
CA ALA A 110 18.94 -7.69 -5.86
C ALA A 110 19.09 -6.29 -5.23
N TRP A 111 19.51 -6.26 -3.97
CA TRP A 111 19.74 -5.03 -3.22
C TRP A 111 21.07 -4.40 -3.64
N ASN A 112 21.16 -3.07 -3.61
CA ASN A 112 22.40 -2.38 -3.97
C ASN A 112 23.57 -2.69 -3.01
N GLN A 113 23.30 -3.23 -1.82
CA GLN A 113 24.34 -3.70 -0.89
C GLN A 113 24.86 -5.12 -1.16
N GLY A 114 24.35 -5.79 -2.19
CA GLY A 114 24.87 -7.07 -2.67
C GLY A 114 24.05 -8.29 -2.25
N ASP A 115 23.12 -8.13 -1.31
CA ASP A 115 22.20 -9.21 -0.95
C ASP A 115 21.18 -9.43 -2.06
N SER A 116 20.81 -10.69 -2.28
CA SER A 116 19.77 -11.07 -3.23
C SER A 116 18.78 -12.00 -2.57
N GLU A 117 17.52 -11.85 -2.93
CA GLU A 117 16.41 -12.60 -2.35
C GLU A 117 15.53 -13.14 -3.46
N THR A 118 14.87 -14.27 -3.17
CA THR A 118 13.86 -14.84 -4.06
C THR A 118 12.61 -15.07 -3.24
N TRP A 119 11.54 -14.36 -3.60
CA TRP A 119 10.24 -14.51 -2.98
C TRP A 119 9.40 -15.48 -3.82
N ASP A 120 8.89 -16.53 -3.18
CA ASP A 120 8.05 -17.53 -3.82
C ASP A 120 6.57 -17.13 -3.81
N ASP A 121 5.71 -17.94 -4.41
CA ASP A 121 4.29 -17.64 -4.58
C ASP A 121 3.48 -17.58 -3.27
N LYS A 122 4.07 -17.97 -2.15
CA LYS A 122 3.45 -18.00 -0.82
C LYS A 122 4.05 -16.98 0.13
N SER A 123 5.24 -16.46 -0.18
CA SER A 123 5.92 -15.50 0.69
C SER A 123 5.56 -14.05 0.41
N TRP A 124 4.80 -13.72 -0.65
CA TRP A 124 4.41 -12.34 -0.91
C TRP A 124 3.00 -12.20 -1.50
N HIS A 125 2.47 -10.98 -1.42
CA HIS A 125 1.26 -10.58 -2.14
C HIS A 125 1.31 -9.10 -2.53
N LYS A 126 0.67 -8.75 -3.65
CA LYS A 126 0.46 -7.34 -4.02
C LYS A 126 -0.66 -6.78 -3.13
N ALA A 127 -0.37 -5.67 -2.48
CA ALA A 127 -1.34 -4.97 -1.64
C ALA A 127 -2.37 -4.24 -2.52
N LEU A 128 -3.51 -3.85 -1.92
CA LEU A 128 -4.55 -3.11 -2.62
C LEU A 128 -4.49 -1.63 -2.27
N PRO A 129 -4.60 -0.72 -3.26
CA PRO A 129 -4.73 0.70 -2.99
C PRO A 129 -6.15 1.00 -2.49
N ALA A 130 -6.31 2.17 -1.86
CA ALA A 130 -7.63 2.69 -1.54
C ALA A 130 -8.39 3.13 -2.80
N GLY A 131 -9.68 2.80 -2.82
CA GLY A 131 -10.65 3.33 -3.78
C GLY A 131 -10.87 4.83 -3.61
N LYS A 132 -11.41 5.46 -4.65
CA LYS A 132 -11.81 6.87 -4.61
C LYS A 132 -12.82 7.12 -3.49
N ASN A 133 -12.51 8.05 -2.59
CA ASN A 133 -13.32 8.40 -1.42
C ASN A 133 -13.59 7.21 -0.47
N GLU A 134 -12.73 6.17 -0.48
CA GLU A 134 -12.85 5.06 0.46
C GLU A 134 -12.67 5.54 1.90
N LEU A 135 -13.51 5.03 2.80
CA LEU A 135 -13.49 5.32 4.22
C LEU A 135 -13.27 4.02 5.00
N ILE A 136 -12.53 4.14 6.09
CA ILE A 136 -12.30 3.10 7.09
C ILE A 136 -13.24 3.38 8.27
N THR A 137 -13.72 2.33 8.93
CA THR A 137 -14.58 2.46 10.12
C THR A 137 -14.22 1.39 11.12
N GLY A 138 -14.12 1.78 12.39
CA GLY A 138 -13.81 0.89 13.50
C GLY A 138 -12.52 1.28 14.22
N SER A 139 -12.23 0.51 15.26
CA SER A 139 -11.01 0.63 16.07
C SER A 139 -10.04 -0.46 15.67
N TYR A 140 -8.76 -0.12 15.58
CA TYR A 140 -7.73 -0.98 15.04
C TYR A 140 -6.51 -0.97 15.95
N ASN A 141 -5.93 -2.14 16.17
CA ASN A 141 -4.71 -2.32 16.94
C ASN A 141 -3.54 -2.58 15.99
N SER A 142 -2.39 -1.99 16.30
CA SER A 142 -1.15 -2.24 15.58
C SER A 142 -0.57 -3.60 15.99
N ILE A 143 -0.34 -4.48 15.01
CA ILE A 143 0.27 -5.81 15.22
C ILE A 143 1.71 -5.90 14.72
N SER A 144 2.21 -4.87 14.04
CA SER A 144 3.61 -4.74 13.65
C SER A 144 4.17 -3.36 13.98
N GLY A 145 5.45 -3.31 14.36
CA GLY A 145 6.16 -2.09 14.75
C GLY A 145 7.62 -2.30 15.17
N GLY A 146 8.30 -3.29 14.59
CA GLY A 146 9.68 -3.67 14.95
C GLY A 146 10.69 -3.71 13.80
N GLY A 147 10.28 -3.46 12.56
CA GLY A 147 11.15 -3.57 11.38
C GLY A 147 11.77 -2.24 10.99
N ASN A 148 13.10 -2.13 11.11
CA ASN A 148 13.97 -0.99 10.77
C ASN A 148 14.14 0.13 11.81
N THR A 149 14.47 -0.22 13.06
CA THR A 149 15.12 0.68 14.04
C THR A 149 16.60 0.97 13.71
N ALA A 150 16.96 1.11 12.43
CA ALA A 150 18.32 1.41 12.01
C ALA A 150 18.58 2.94 11.94
N LEU A 151 18.91 3.50 13.11
CA LEU A 151 19.76 4.69 13.28
C LEU A 151 19.33 5.97 12.51
N GLY A 152 18.65 6.88 13.22
CA GLY A 152 18.88 8.32 13.05
C GLY A 152 17.64 9.21 12.95
N GLY A 153 17.45 10.05 13.98
CA GLY A 153 16.99 11.42 13.79
C GLY A 153 15.49 11.68 13.67
N ASP A 154 14.85 11.80 14.83
CA ASP A 154 13.90 12.89 15.13
C ASP A 154 12.68 13.07 14.20
N ILE A 155 11.76 12.10 14.21
CA ILE A 155 10.33 12.41 14.16
C ILE A 155 9.61 11.50 15.14
N MET A 156 9.10 12.06 16.23
CA MET A 156 7.99 11.49 17.00
C MET A 156 6.79 11.29 16.06
N ILE A 157 6.75 10.18 15.34
CA ILE A 157 5.52 9.73 14.69
C ILE A 157 4.77 8.97 15.76
N VAL A 158 3.71 9.59 16.25
CA VAL A 158 2.86 9.17 17.36
C VAL A 158 2.76 7.63 17.40
N ASN A 159 3.34 7.04 18.45
CA ASN A 159 3.29 5.63 18.82
C ASN A 159 1.85 5.21 19.17
N ALA A 160 0.91 5.41 18.27
CA ALA A 160 -0.46 5.01 18.47
C ALA A 160 -0.49 3.49 18.35
N LYS A 161 -0.67 2.84 19.49
CA LYS A 161 -0.95 1.40 19.55
C LYS A 161 -2.31 1.12 18.91
N ASN A 162 -3.21 2.12 18.92
CA ASN A 162 -4.58 2.00 18.47
C ASN A 162 -4.98 3.19 17.58
N LEU A 163 -5.74 2.89 16.52
CA LEU A 163 -6.32 3.84 15.57
C LEU A 163 -7.83 3.63 15.50
N SER A 164 -8.61 4.69 15.69
CA SER A 164 -10.06 4.63 15.49
C SER A 164 -10.49 5.54 14.35
N PHE A 165 -11.36 5.04 13.48
CA PHE A 165 -11.91 5.74 12.33
C PHE A 165 -13.44 5.79 12.39
N ASP A 166 -14.00 6.97 12.14
CA ASP A 166 -15.44 7.21 12.03
C ASP A 166 -15.71 8.22 10.90
N GLY A 167 -16.27 7.72 9.80
CA GLY A 167 -16.40 8.50 8.57
C GLY A 167 -15.03 9.04 8.11
N SER A 168 -14.92 10.36 7.99
CA SER A 168 -13.68 11.05 7.59
C SER A 168 -12.79 11.44 8.77
N ARG A 169 -13.12 11.04 10.00
CA ARG A 169 -12.37 11.37 11.21
C ARG A 169 -11.51 10.21 11.66
N PHE A 170 -10.39 10.54 12.28
CA PHE A 170 -9.52 9.57 12.94
C PHE A 170 -9.11 10.04 14.33
N THR A 171 -8.75 9.10 15.20
CA THR A 171 -8.10 9.35 16.48
C THR A 171 -7.01 8.31 16.77
N TYR A 172 -5.91 8.76 17.37
CA TYR A 172 -4.88 7.93 17.97
C TYR A 172 -5.23 7.67 19.43
N GLU A 173 -5.49 6.42 19.77
CA GLU A 173 -5.86 6.03 21.13
C GLU A 173 -4.67 5.46 21.91
N SER A 174 -4.64 5.75 23.21
CA SER A 174 -3.81 5.03 24.19
C SER A 174 -4.73 4.11 24.99
N THR A 175 -4.47 2.80 24.95
CA THR A 175 -5.19 1.80 25.74
C THR A 175 -5.02 2.06 27.25
N SER A 176 -5.98 2.74 27.87
CA SER A 176 -6.18 2.68 29.33
C SER A 176 -7.61 3.08 29.71
N GLY A 177 -8.43 2.07 30.00
CA GLY A 177 -9.62 2.20 30.86
C GLY A 177 -10.91 2.66 30.18
N GLY A 178 -11.97 1.86 30.34
CA GLY A 178 -13.30 2.14 29.82
C GLY A 178 -13.91 3.44 30.33
N GLY A 179 -14.68 4.10 29.44
CA GLY A 179 -15.50 5.26 29.73
C GLY A 179 -15.29 6.40 28.72
N ASN A 180 -16.28 6.63 27.83
CA ASN A 180 -16.43 7.83 26.98
C ASN A 180 -15.14 8.40 26.33
N THR A 181 -14.29 7.52 25.78
CA THR A 181 -12.95 7.85 25.24
C THR A 181 -12.97 8.66 23.94
N SER A 182 -14.05 8.66 23.16
CA SER A 182 -14.10 9.37 21.87
C SER A 182 -14.05 10.90 21.99
N VAL A 183 -14.63 11.48 23.06
CA VAL A 183 -14.70 12.96 23.18
C VAL A 183 -13.36 13.55 23.65
N THR A 184 -12.67 12.88 24.57
CA THR A 184 -11.38 13.33 25.11
C THR A 184 -10.23 13.11 24.12
N ALA A 185 -10.22 11.99 23.38
CA ALA A 185 -9.22 11.78 22.32
C ALA A 185 -9.36 12.80 21.18
N TYR A 186 -10.58 13.12 20.76
CA TYR A 186 -10.83 14.12 19.71
C TYR A 186 -10.44 15.55 20.13
N SER A 187 -10.60 15.88 21.41
CA SER A 187 -10.17 17.18 21.95
C SER A 187 -8.64 17.37 21.96
N ASN A 188 -7.87 16.27 21.90
CA ASN A 188 -6.43 16.35 21.80
C ASN A 188 -6.02 16.66 20.36
N GLN A 189 -5.62 17.91 20.13
CA GLN A 189 -5.37 18.42 18.78
C GLN A 189 -4.26 17.67 18.01
N ALA A 190 -3.33 17.02 18.72
CA ALA A 190 -2.23 16.27 18.13
C ALA A 190 -2.52 14.76 17.97
N LYS A 191 -3.68 14.28 18.44
CA LYS A 191 -4.07 12.86 18.38
C LYS A 191 -5.35 12.62 17.60
N ALA A 192 -5.91 13.63 16.98
CA ALA A 192 -7.18 13.52 16.28
C ALA A 192 -7.26 14.49 15.12
N GLY A 193 -8.12 14.17 14.17
CA GLY A 193 -8.32 15.00 13.00
C GLY A 193 -9.21 14.36 11.96
N THR A 194 -8.98 14.75 10.71
CA THR A 194 -9.59 14.12 9.53
C THR A 194 -8.53 13.43 8.70
N TYR A 195 -8.96 12.48 7.89
CA TYR A 195 -8.07 11.80 6.95
C TYR A 195 -8.69 11.71 5.55
N LYS A 196 -7.83 11.48 4.57
CA LYS A 196 -8.22 11.17 3.20
C LYS A 196 -7.34 10.04 2.68
N LEU A 197 -7.98 9.06 2.06
CA LEU A 197 -7.30 8.02 1.31
C LEU A 197 -7.19 8.42 -0.17
N ASN A 198 -6.04 8.15 -0.77
CA ASN A 198 -5.81 8.34 -2.19
C ASN A 198 -4.79 7.30 -2.69
N GLY A 199 -5.27 6.23 -3.30
CA GLY A 199 -4.42 5.16 -3.80
C GLY A 199 -3.61 4.51 -2.67
N TYR A 200 -2.28 4.47 -2.81
CA TYR A 200 -1.40 3.99 -1.74
C TYR A 200 -0.98 5.09 -0.75
N SER A 201 -1.84 6.06 -0.48
CA SER A 201 -1.54 7.14 0.46
C SER A 201 -2.71 7.44 1.39
N ILE A 202 -2.37 7.80 2.63
CA ILE A 202 -3.26 8.40 3.61
C ILE A 202 -2.72 9.79 3.98
N GLU A 203 -3.53 10.83 3.81
CA GLU A 203 -3.26 12.17 4.32
C GLU A 203 -4.04 12.35 5.62
N TYR A 204 -3.34 12.58 6.72
CA TYR A 204 -3.90 13.05 7.98
C TYR A 204 -3.87 14.57 8.03
N THR A 205 -4.99 15.17 8.41
CA THR A 205 -5.09 16.58 8.81
C THR A 205 -5.49 16.62 10.27
N PHE A 206 -4.53 16.92 11.14
CA PHE A 206 -4.73 17.01 12.58
C PHE A 206 -5.54 18.26 12.94
N ASN A 207 -6.18 18.22 14.11
CA ASN A 207 -6.98 19.33 14.63
C ASN A 207 -6.14 20.60 14.93
N ASN A 208 -4.83 20.47 15.12
CA ASN A 208 -3.89 21.60 15.21
C ASN A 208 -3.51 22.19 13.83
N GLY A 209 -4.03 21.64 12.73
CA GLY A 209 -3.73 22.06 11.35
C GLY A 209 -2.51 21.38 10.74
N THR A 210 -1.74 20.59 11.49
CA THR A 210 -0.62 19.81 10.94
C THR A 210 -1.13 18.79 9.92
N LYS A 211 -0.36 18.60 8.85
CA LYS A 211 -0.62 17.56 7.86
C LYS A 211 0.50 16.54 7.84
N GLU A 212 0.14 15.29 7.59
CA GLU A 212 1.08 14.19 7.42
C GLU A 212 0.56 13.25 6.33
N ILE A 213 1.42 12.94 5.36
CA ILE A 213 1.12 11.93 4.33
C ILE A 213 1.94 10.68 4.64
N LYS A 214 1.31 9.50 4.54
CA LYS A 214 1.98 8.21 4.71
C LYS A 214 1.61 7.27 3.58
N PHE A 215 2.48 6.29 3.32
CA PHE A 215 2.09 5.13 2.53
C PHE A 215 0.90 4.44 3.20
N PHE A 216 -0.04 3.98 2.39
CA PHE A 216 -1.24 3.28 2.84
C PHE A 216 -1.50 2.10 1.92
N TYR A 217 -2.01 0.99 2.45
CA TYR A 217 -2.39 -0.17 1.63
C TYR A 217 -3.31 -1.10 2.39
N PHE A 218 -4.23 -1.76 1.70
CA PHE A 218 -5.02 -2.87 2.23
C PHE A 218 -4.36 -4.20 1.91
N TYR A 219 -4.61 -5.20 2.74
CA TYR A 219 -4.27 -6.59 2.41
C TYR A 219 -5.25 -7.13 1.35
N PRO A 220 -4.82 -8.00 0.43
CA PRO A 220 -5.60 -8.41 -0.74
C PRO A 220 -6.95 -9.03 -0.41
N ASP A 221 -7.04 -9.77 0.71
CA ASP A 221 -8.25 -10.47 1.12
C ASP A 221 -8.96 -9.80 2.32
N SER A 222 -8.57 -8.57 2.68
CA SER A 222 -9.13 -7.90 3.85
C SER A 222 -9.10 -6.38 3.75
N LYS A 223 -10.28 -5.77 3.92
CA LYS A 223 -10.40 -4.31 4.14
C LYS A 223 -10.34 -3.90 5.62
N THR A 224 -10.28 -4.89 6.51
CA THR A 224 -10.15 -4.68 7.96
C THR A 224 -8.71 -4.91 8.43
N VAL A 225 -7.79 -5.15 7.51
CA VAL A 225 -6.35 -5.22 7.74
C VAL A 225 -5.67 -4.31 6.72
N PHE A 226 -4.95 -3.31 7.20
CA PHE A 226 -4.27 -2.34 6.37
C PHE A 226 -2.93 -1.96 6.97
N GLY A 227 -2.03 -1.43 6.15
CA GLY A 227 -0.79 -0.82 6.59
C GLY A 227 -0.80 0.68 6.43
N VAL A 228 -0.07 1.34 7.31
CA VAL A 228 0.25 2.77 7.29
C VAL A 228 1.76 2.88 7.49
N GLY A 229 2.49 3.16 6.41
CA GLY A 229 3.94 3.03 6.36
C GLY A 229 4.40 1.59 6.57
N ASP A 230 5.27 1.37 7.54
CA ASP A 230 5.82 0.08 7.98
C ASP A 230 4.96 -0.63 9.04
N ARG A 231 3.85 -0.02 9.49
CA ARG A 231 2.99 -0.57 10.54
C ARG A 231 1.69 -1.14 9.98
N VAL A 232 1.31 -2.32 10.47
CA VAL A 232 0.09 -3.05 10.12
C VAL A 232 -0.92 -2.92 11.25
N TYR A 233 -2.17 -2.68 10.88
CA TYR A 233 -3.31 -2.50 11.75
C TYR A 233 -4.39 -3.53 11.43
N VAL A 234 -4.93 -4.14 12.49
CA VAL A 234 -6.05 -5.09 12.40
C VAL A 234 -7.23 -4.57 13.22
N LEU A 235 -8.43 -4.80 12.72
CA LEU A 235 -9.65 -4.43 13.42
C LEU A 235 -9.70 -5.09 14.80
N ASP A 236 -9.92 -4.28 15.83
CA ASP A 236 -10.19 -4.72 17.19
C ASP A 236 -11.60 -5.33 17.26
N LYS A 237 -11.74 -6.47 17.93
CA LYS A 237 -12.99 -7.24 17.97
C LYS A 237 -13.81 -6.94 19.20
#